data_AF-A0A537JSM9-F1
#
_entry.id   AF-A0A537JSM9-F1
#
_cell.length_a   1.000
_cell.length_b   1.000
_cell.length_c   1.000
_cell.angle_alpha   90.00
_cell.angle_beta   90.00
_cell.angle_gamma   90.00
#
_symmetry.space_group_name_H-M   'P 1'
#
loop_
_entity.id
_entity.type
_entity.pdbx_description
1 polymer ?
#
loop_
_entity_poly.entity_id
_entity_poly.type
_entity_poly.pdbx_seq_one_letter_code
_entity_poly.pdbx_strand_id
1 'polypeptide(L)'
;MSMEAAIMRLRVAAIMFVGVAALLVAPALASAATIVFDFADCSEITGPPGFLCPNTDSTKTTATYTRSGLSITANGYHTAGGGADLYVKQDGYGETGLGIAAEVNHEINPYYVIDLNMTNLTSHGITSGILNLESVQSGESYKVCEGHVPGSVGTVNCRMGSGGLNDSIAINWSSADYLIGITAPTGNVLIASSIVVTPEPATFALFGAGAAGLGLIRRPRRFRRAAK
;
A
#
# COMPACT_ATOMS: atom_id res chain seq x y z
N MET A 1 -42.57 2.42 -47.86
CA MET A 1 -41.64 2.76 -46.75
C MET A 1 -40.43 1.85 -46.86
N SER A 2 -39.29 2.40 -47.25
CA SER A 2 -38.09 1.65 -47.62
C SER A 2 -37.49 0.89 -46.43
N MET A 3 -37.15 -0.38 -46.67
CA MET A 3 -36.50 -1.32 -45.74
C MET A 3 -35.25 -0.74 -45.05
N GLU A 4 -34.58 0.25 -45.66
CA GLU A 4 -33.44 0.94 -45.08
C GLU A 4 -33.77 1.77 -43.82
N ALA A 5 -34.98 2.34 -43.75
CA ALA A 5 -35.39 3.16 -42.60
C ALA A 5 -35.65 2.32 -41.35
N ALA A 6 -36.06 1.06 -41.52
CA ALA A 6 -36.27 0.12 -40.41
C ALA A 6 -34.94 -0.41 -39.85
N ILE A 7 -33.97 -0.72 -40.72
CA ILE A 7 -32.63 -1.20 -40.33
C ILE A 7 -31.85 -0.11 -39.60
N MET A 8 -31.98 1.16 -40.00
CA MET A 8 -31.31 2.28 -39.32
C MET A 8 -31.90 2.56 -37.93
N ARG A 9 -33.21 2.40 -37.73
CA ARG A 9 -33.87 2.56 -36.42
C ARG A 9 -33.50 1.43 -35.44
N LEU A 10 -33.35 0.20 -35.95
CA LEU A 10 -32.94 -0.96 -35.16
C LEU A 10 -31.48 -0.86 -34.68
N ARG A 11 -30.58 -0.31 -35.51
CA ARG A 11 -29.17 -0.08 -35.15
C ARG A 11 -28.99 1.02 -34.11
N VAL A 12 -29.81 2.08 -34.14
CA VAL A 12 -29.74 3.17 -33.14
C VAL A 12 -30.32 2.73 -31.79
N ALA A 13 -31.37 1.89 -31.79
CA ALA A 13 -31.93 1.34 -30.55
C ALA A 13 -30.99 0.32 -29.88
N ALA A 14 -30.30 -0.53 -30.65
CA ALA A 14 -29.35 -1.51 -30.12
C ALA A 14 -28.11 -0.85 -29.47
N ILE A 15 -27.63 0.28 -30.02
CA ILE A 15 -26.49 1.01 -29.46
C ILE A 15 -26.88 1.73 -28.15
N MET A 16 -28.13 2.17 -27.99
CA MET A 16 -28.60 2.78 -26.74
C MET A 16 -28.84 1.76 -25.61
N PHE A 17 -29.28 0.54 -25.92
CA PHE A 17 -29.50 -0.49 -24.89
C PHE A 17 -28.21 -1.10 -24.34
N VAL A 18 -27.16 -1.24 -25.16
CA VAL A 18 -25.85 -1.74 -24.69
C VAL A 18 -25.14 -0.70 -23.81
N GLY A 19 -25.32 0.60 -24.06
CA GLY A 19 -24.72 1.67 -23.26
C GLY A 19 -25.33 1.83 -21.86
N VAL A 20 -26.63 1.56 -21.68
CA VAL A 20 -27.31 1.68 -20.38
C VAL A 20 -27.15 0.42 -19.53
N ALA A 21 -27.06 -0.77 -20.15
CA ALA A 21 -26.80 -2.02 -19.41
C ALA A 21 -25.36 -2.12 -18.87
N ALA A 22 -24.38 -1.48 -19.51
CA ALA A 22 -22.99 -1.44 -19.02
C ALA A 22 -22.79 -0.52 -17.80
N LEU A 23 -23.72 0.39 -17.50
CA LEU A 23 -23.66 1.25 -16.30
C LEU A 23 -24.31 0.62 -15.06
N LEU A 24 -25.06 -0.48 -15.20
CA LEU A 24 -25.79 -1.11 -14.08
C LEU A 24 -25.00 -2.21 -13.37
N VAL A 25 -23.75 -2.48 -13.77
CA VAL A 25 -22.83 -3.42 -13.08
C VAL A 25 -21.58 -2.70 -12.56
N ALA A 26 -21.61 -1.37 -12.44
CA ALA A 26 -20.57 -0.70 -11.67
C ALA A 26 -20.81 -1.02 -10.19
N PRO A 27 -19.86 -1.66 -9.47
CA PRO A 27 -19.90 -1.65 -8.02
C PRO A 27 -19.67 -0.21 -7.57
N ALA A 28 -20.73 0.59 -7.52
CA ALA A 28 -20.74 1.86 -6.84
C ALA A 28 -20.75 1.56 -5.35
N LEU A 29 -19.55 1.51 -4.76
CA LEU A 29 -19.18 1.94 -3.41
C LEU A 29 -17.70 1.57 -3.21
N ALA A 30 -16.80 2.28 -3.87
CA ALA A 30 -15.42 2.34 -3.39
C ALA A 30 -15.42 3.22 -2.15
N SER A 31 -15.68 2.60 -1.01
CA SER A 31 -15.37 3.21 0.27
C SER A 31 -13.86 3.43 0.32
N ALA A 32 -13.42 4.67 0.48
CA ALA A 32 -12.05 4.99 0.91
C ALA A 32 -11.92 4.64 2.40
N ALA A 33 -12.21 3.38 2.73
CA ALA A 33 -12.08 2.88 4.08
C ALA A 33 -10.59 2.86 4.41
N THR A 34 -10.22 3.54 5.48
CA THR A 34 -8.89 3.46 6.03
C THR A 34 -8.56 2.01 6.38
N ILE A 35 -7.43 1.54 5.90
CA ILE A 35 -6.87 0.22 6.19
C ILE A 35 -5.67 0.44 7.08
N VAL A 36 -5.65 -0.26 8.21
CA VAL A 36 -4.56 -0.22 9.18
C VAL A 36 -3.91 -1.59 9.12
N PHE A 37 -2.65 -1.70 8.72
CA PHE A 37 -1.93 -2.97 8.92
C PHE A 37 -1.38 -2.95 10.33
N ASP A 38 -1.75 -3.94 11.14
CA ASP A 38 -1.29 -4.06 12.52
C ASP A 38 -0.08 -5.01 12.62
N PHE A 39 1.12 -4.44 12.72
CA PHE A 39 2.38 -5.15 12.84
C PHE A 39 2.58 -5.85 14.19
N ALA A 40 1.73 -5.61 15.19
CA ALA A 40 1.67 -6.40 16.42
C ALA A 40 0.65 -7.55 16.32
N ASP A 41 -0.24 -7.55 15.31
CA ASP A 41 -1.28 -8.57 15.16
C ASP A 41 -0.79 -9.76 14.32
N CYS A 42 -0.36 -10.82 15.02
CA CYS A 42 0.00 -12.09 14.37
C CYS A 42 -1.12 -12.70 13.52
N SER A 43 -2.40 -12.33 13.73
CA SER A 43 -3.51 -12.85 12.92
C SER A 43 -3.56 -12.24 11.51
N GLU A 44 -2.92 -11.09 11.29
CA GLU A 44 -2.75 -10.50 9.96
C GLU A 44 -1.63 -11.20 9.17
N ILE A 45 -0.77 -12.00 9.81
CA ILE A 45 0.34 -12.66 9.13
C ILE A 45 -0.13 -13.94 8.45
N THR A 46 -0.01 -13.94 7.12
CA THR A 46 -0.37 -15.09 6.29
C THR A 46 0.87 -15.83 5.81
N GLY A 47 0.87 -17.16 5.96
CA GLY A 47 1.92 -18.04 5.46
C GLY A 47 1.39 -19.41 5.07
N PRO A 48 2.28 -20.33 4.62
CA PRO A 48 1.89 -21.72 4.34
C PRO A 48 1.31 -22.41 5.58
N PRO A 49 0.59 -23.54 5.42
CA PRO A 49 0.10 -24.30 6.56
C PRO A 49 1.20 -24.59 7.59
N GLY A 50 0.95 -24.24 8.85
CA GLY A 50 1.93 -24.36 9.93
C GLY A 50 2.88 -23.17 10.07
N PHE A 51 2.68 -22.08 9.32
CA PHE A 51 3.42 -20.84 9.56
C PHE A 51 3.11 -20.29 10.95
N LEU A 52 4.16 -20.11 11.74
CA LEU A 52 4.09 -19.52 13.07
C LEU A 52 4.50 -18.06 12.98
N CYS A 53 3.85 -17.21 13.79
CA CYS A 53 4.21 -15.81 13.91
C CYS A 53 5.69 -15.68 14.36
N PRO A 54 6.45 -14.68 13.88
CA PRO A 54 7.87 -14.53 14.21
C PRO A 54 8.21 -14.40 15.71
N ASN A 55 7.22 -14.16 16.57
CA ASN A 55 7.41 -14.18 18.02
C ASN A 55 7.40 -15.58 18.65
N THR A 56 6.80 -16.55 17.97
CA THR A 56 6.73 -17.96 18.35
C THR A 56 7.81 -18.77 17.64
N ASP A 57 8.19 -18.33 16.44
CA ASP A 57 9.31 -18.87 15.66
C ASP A 57 10.21 -17.73 15.17
N SER A 58 11.24 -17.44 15.96
CA SER A 58 12.18 -16.34 15.73
C SER A 58 13.24 -16.66 14.67
N THR A 59 12.96 -17.55 13.70
CA THR A 59 13.84 -17.89 12.57
C THR A 59 13.33 -17.32 11.24
N LYS A 60 12.36 -16.40 11.32
CA LYS A 60 11.66 -15.86 10.16
C LYS A 60 12.24 -14.50 9.78
N THR A 61 12.94 -14.47 8.67
CA THR A 61 13.43 -13.21 8.08
C THR A 61 12.37 -12.45 7.28
N THR A 62 11.18 -13.04 7.10
CA THR A 62 10.08 -12.45 6.31
C THR A 62 8.72 -12.71 6.97
N ALA A 63 7.83 -11.71 6.90
CA ALA A 63 6.44 -11.82 7.35
C ALA A 63 5.53 -11.00 6.42
N THR A 64 4.45 -11.62 5.91
CA THR A 64 3.47 -10.94 5.05
C THR A 64 2.19 -10.68 5.82
N TYR A 65 1.90 -9.41 6.06
CA TYR A 65 0.67 -8.91 6.67
C TYR A 65 -0.39 -8.72 5.58
N THR A 66 -1.57 -9.30 5.76
CA THR A 66 -2.67 -9.25 4.80
C THR A 66 -3.93 -8.72 5.46
N ARG A 67 -4.50 -7.66 4.89
CA ARG A 67 -5.76 -7.08 5.36
C ARG A 67 -6.60 -6.57 4.20
N SER A 68 -7.89 -6.92 4.20
CA SER A 68 -8.85 -6.47 3.17
C SER A 68 -8.42 -6.79 1.73
N GLY A 69 -7.70 -7.89 1.51
CA GLY A 69 -7.17 -8.29 0.21
C GLY A 69 -5.90 -7.55 -0.25
N LEU A 70 -5.38 -6.64 0.57
CA LEU A 70 -4.09 -5.98 0.39
C LEU A 70 -3.02 -6.64 1.25
N SER A 71 -1.75 -6.50 0.88
CA SER A 71 -0.64 -7.01 1.66
C SER A 71 0.59 -6.09 1.74
N ILE A 72 1.33 -6.22 2.84
CA ILE A 72 2.67 -5.66 3.03
C ILE A 72 3.58 -6.79 3.50
N THR A 73 4.72 -6.96 2.83
CA THR A 73 5.72 -7.95 3.25
C THR A 73 6.87 -7.25 3.93
N ALA A 74 7.07 -7.53 5.22
CA ALA A 74 8.25 -7.10 5.96
C ALA A 74 9.40 -8.10 5.77
N ASN A 75 10.62 -7.59 5.60
CA ASN A 75 11.83 -8.39 5.49
C ASN A 75 12.92 -7.81 6.40
N GLY A 76 13.54 -8.65 7.22
CA GLY A 76 14.64 -8.27 8.10
C GLY A 76 16.00 -8.52 7.45
N TYR A 77 16.91 -7.56 7.61
CA TYR A 77 18.28 -7.65 7.11
C TYR A 77 19.28 -7.13 8.13
N HIS A 78 20.50 -7.67 8.09
CA HIS A 78 21.65 -7.01 8.68
C HIS A 78 22.15 -5.91 7.74
N THR A 79 22.60 -4.76 8.27
CA THR A 79 23.21 -3.68 7.47
C THR A 79 24.51 -4.11 6.78
N ALA A 80 25.19 -5.12 7.33
CA ALA A 80 26.35 -5.76 6.71
C ALA A 80 26.00 -6.76 5.59
N GLY A 81 24.70 -7.01 5.36
CA GLY A 81 24.17 -8.00 4.43
C GLY A 81 23.74 -9.31 5.10
N GLY A 82 22.84 -10.03 4.44
CA GLY A 82 22.20 -11.25 4.98
C GLY A 82 20.87 -10.95 5.66
N GLY A 83 20.03 -11.98 5.78
CA GLY A 83 18.72 -11.87 6.44
C GLY A 83 18.87 -11.81 7.95
N ALA A 84 18.04 -11.00 8.60
CA ALA A 84 17.90 -10.95 10.05
C ALA A 84 16.51 -11.42 10.43
N ASP A 85 16.42 -12.20 11.51
CA ASP A 85 15.14 -12.74 11.95
C ASP A 85 14.27 -11.63 12.56
N LEU A 86 13.03 -11.57 12.10
CA LEU A 86 12.01 -10.65 12.56
C LEU A 86 11.44 -11.12 13.90
N TYR A 87 10.89 -10.17 14.66
CA TYR A 87 10.16 -10.44 15.88
C TYR A 87 8.92 -9.56 15.99
N VAL A 88 7.79 -10.18 16.35
CA VAL A 88 6.50 -9.50 16.56
C VAL A 88 6.28 -9.33 18.06
N LYS A 89 6.60 -8.15 18.58
CA LYS A 89 6.44 -7.84 20.01
C LYS A 89 4.96 -7.58 20.29
N GLN A 90 4.33 -8.46 21.07
CA GLN A 90 2.91 -8.38 21.45
C GLN A 90 2.69 -7.94 22.91
N ASP A 91 3.77 -7.82 23.66
CA ASP A 91 3.79 -7.60 25.11
C ASP A 91 4.99 -6.72 25.52
N GLY A 92 4.82 -5.98 26.62
CA GLY A 92 5.81 -5.02 27.13
C GLY A 92 5.18 -3.83 27.85
N TYR A 93 6.01 -2.88 28.31
CA TYR A 93 5.59 -1.64 29.00
C TYR A 93 4.91 -0.61 28.05
N GLY A 94 4.00 -1.07 27.19
CA GLY A 94 3.28 -0.21 26.24
C GLY A 94 3.95 -0.06 24.88
N GLU A 95 4.87 -0.96 24.51
CA GLU A 95 5.53 -1.01 23.20
C GLU A 95 5.16 -2.31 22.50
N THR A 96 4.50 -2.23 21.35
CA THR A 96 4.13 -3.39 20.54
C THR A 96 4.38 -3.09 19.07
N GLY A 97 4.76 -4.11 18.29
CA GLY A 97 5.02 -3.94 16.87
C GLY A 97 6.07 -4.89 16.35
N LEU A 98 6.80 -4.43 15.34
CA LEU A 98 7.74 -5.26 14.58
C LEU A 98 9.17 -4.79 14.77
N GLY A 99 10.06 -5.73 15.08
CA GLY A 99 11.49 -5.50 15.18
C GLY A 99 12.30 -6.77 14.91
N ILE A 100 13.41 -6.95 15.63
CA ILE A 100 14.46 -7.94 15.34
C ILE A 100 14.59 -8.93 16.49
N ALA A 101 14.58 -10.23 16.19
CA ALA A 101 14.61 -11.28 17.21
C ALA A 101 15.91 -11.36 18.00
N ALA A 102 17.04 -11.01 17.39
CA ALA A 102 18.35 -11.11 18.02
C ALA A 102 18.59 -10.05 19.11
N GLU A 103 17.76 -9.01 19.17
CA GLU A 103 17.93 -7.89 20.10
C GLU A 103 17.17 -8.12 21.41
N VAL A 104 17.78 -7.71 22.53
CA VAL A 104 17.23 -7.95 23.89
C VAL A 104 15.82 -7.38 24.07
N ASN A 105 15.59 -6.19 23.51
CA ASN A 105 14.28 -5.53 23.55
C ASN A 105 13.46 -5.77 22.29
N HIS A 106 14.00 -6.57 21.36
CA HIS A 106 13.46 -6.88 20.05
C HIS A 106 13.21 -5.67 19.14
N GLU A 107 14.05 -4.64 19.26
CA GLU A 107 13.95 -3.39 18.51
C GLU A 107 14.99 -3.34 17.38
N ILE A 108 14.79 -2.45 16.41
CA ILE A 108 15.72 -2.24 15.30
C ILE A 108 16.83 -1.31 15.78
N ASN A 109 18.08 -1.72 15.65
CA ASN A 109 19.26 -0.91 16.00
C ASN A 109 20.12 -0.61 14.73
N PRO A 110 21.28 0.07 14.82
CA PRO A 110 22.10 0.43 13.64
C PRO A 110 22.64 -0.75 12.81
N TYR A 111 22.57 -1.97 13.34
CA TYR A 111 23.03 -3.19 12.67
C TYR A 111 21.96 -3.84 11.80
N TYR A 112 20.72 -3.34 11.83
CA TYR A 112 19.61 -3.94 11.09
C TYR A 112 18.82 -2.93 10.27
N VAL A 113 18.13 -3.47 9.28
CA VAL A 113 17.12 -2.78 8.47
C VAL A 113 15.90 -3.69 8.38
N ILE A 114 14.72 -3.11 8.51
CA ILE A 114 13.48 -3.76 8.08
C ILE A 114 12.98 -3.06 6.83
N ASP A 115 12.77 -3.82 5.77
CA ASP A 115 12.15 -3.35 4.53
C ASP A 115 10.69 -3.76 4.48
N LEU A 116 9.81 -2.77 4.34
CA LEU A 116 8.40 -2.98 4.04
C LEU A 116 8.19 -2.90 2.53
N ASN A 117 7.81 -4.01 1.91
CA ASN A 117 7.53 -4.09 0.49
C ASN A 117 6.08 -3.67 0.20
N MET A 118 5.94 -2.57 -0.55
CA MET A 118 4.67 -1.92 -0.87
C MET A 118 4.11 -2.30 -2.25
N THR A 119 4.71 -3.27 -2.95
CA THR A 119 4.34 -3.63 -4.34
C THR A 119 2.86 -3.94 -4.51
N ASN A 120 2.26 -4.66 -3.56
CA ASN A 120 0.83 -4.98 -3.60
C ASN A 120 -0.06 -3.73 -3.42
N LEU A 121 0.34 -2.79 -2.56
CA LEU A 121 -0.36 -1.51 -2.42
C LEU A 121 -0.26 -0.68 -3.70
N THR A 122 0.95 -0.58 -4.26
CA THR A 122 1.21 0.13 -5.52
C THR A 122 0.37 -0.43 -6.67
N SER A 123 0.22 -1.75 -6.78
CA SER A 123 -0.58 -2.38 -7.84
C SER A 123 -2.08 -2.10 -7.70
N HIS A 124 -2.53 -1.70 -6.49
CA HIS A 124 -3.89 -1.25 -6.21
C HIS A 124 -4.03 0.28 -6.24
N GLY A 125 -3.01 1.01 -6.71
CA GLY A 125 -3.03 2.47 -6.82
C GLY A 125 -2.84 3.22 -5.49
N ILE A 126 -2.42 2.51 -4.43
CA ILE A 126 -2.14 3.11 -3.13
C ILE A 126 -0.64 3.39 -3.07
N THR A 127 -0.27 4.67 -2.91
CA THR A 127 1.13 5.16 -3.03
C THR A 127 1.58 6.01 -1.84
N SER A 128 0.76 6.10 -0.80
CA SER A 128 1.08 6.85 0.42
C SER A 128 0.38 6.28 1.65
N GLY A 129 0.95 6.56 2.81
CA GLY A 129 0.44 6.13 4.09
C GLY A 129 1.09 6.87 5.26
N ILE A 130 0.62 6.56 6.46
CA ILE A 130 1.20 7.04 7.72
C ILE A 130 1.82 5.84 8.41
N LEU A 131 3.15 5.85 8.55
CA LEU A 131 3.90 4.87 9.35
C LEU A 131 4.02 5.38 10.78
N ASN A 132 3.61 4.57 11.73
CA ASN A 132 3.83 4.86 13.14
C ASN A 132 5.11 4.17 13.61
N LEU A 133 5.93 4.88 14.39
CA LEU A 133 7.10 4.37 15.08
C LEU A 133 6.92 4.56 16.59
N GLU A 134 7.41 3.60 17.36
CA GLU A 134 7.33 3.55 18.82
C GLU A 134 8.74 3.37 19.39
N SER A 135 8.90 3.69 20.68
CA SER A 135 10.14 3.49 21.43
C SER A 135 11.34 4.26 20.85
N VAL A 136 11.19 5.57 20.60
CA VAL A 136 12.34 6.43 20.26
C VAL A 136 12.68 7.28 21.47
N GLN A 137 13.50 6.75 22.37
CA GLN A 137 13.84 7.42 23.62
C GLN A 137 14.83 8.56 23.42
N SER A 138 15.07 9.33 24.49
CA SER A 138 16.06 10.41 24.47
C SER A 138 17.46 9.83 24.19
N GLY A 139 18.09 10.29 23.11
CA GLY A 139 19.38 9.78 22.65
C GLY A 139 19.27 8.73 21.55
N GLU A 140 18.05 8.33 21.19
CA GLU A 140 17.75 7.40 20.10
C GLU A 140 17.20 8.15 18.89
N SER A 141 17.29 7.51 17.73
CA SER A 141 16.83 8.09 16.46
C SER A 141 16.38 7.01 15.50
N TYR A 142 15.51 7.40 14.57
CA TYR A 142 15.11 6.56 13.47
C TYR A 142 15.47 7.21 12.13
N LYS A 143 15.57 6.37 11.10
CA LYS A 143 15.67 6.78 9.72
C LYS A 143 14.76 5.88 8.88
N VAL A 144 13.86 6.52 8.14
CA VAL A 144 12.94 5.88 7.20
C VAL A 144 13.20 6.46 5.82
N CYS A 145 13.48 5.65 4.82
CA CYS A 145 13.59 6.12 3.44
C CYS A 145 12.86 5.20 2.48
N GLU A 146 12.59 5.76 1.30
CA GLU A 146 12.07 5.05 0.14
C GLU A 146 13.25 4.47 -0.67
N GLY A 147 13.05 3.31 -1.30
CA GLY A 147 14.05 2.69 -2.16
C GLY A 147 13.54 1.43 -2.87
N HIS A 148 14.46 0.69 -3.47
CA HIS A 148 14.16 -0.52 -4.25
C HIS A 148 15.25 -1.61 -4.13
N VAL A 149 16.24 -1.39 -3.27
CA VAL A 149 17.35 -2.33 -3.03
C VAL A 149 17.11 -3.00 -1.68
N PRO A 150 16.83 -4.31 -1.64
CA PRO A 150 16.63 -5.02 -0.39
C PRO A 150 17.85 -4.96 0.55
N GLY A 151 17.61 -4.82 1.84
CA GLY A 151 18.62 -4.73 2.90
C GLY A 151 19.33 -3.37 2.97
N SER A 152 18.84 -2.36 2.25
CA SER A 152 19.32 -0.99 2.32
C SER A 152 18.18 -0.09 2.77
N VAL A 153 18.45 0.81 3.73
CA VAL A 153 17.45 1.77 4.21
C VAL A 153 16.85 2.64 3.08
N GLY A 154 17.54 2.74 1.94
CA GLY A 154 17.15 3.60 0.83
C GLY A 154 17.76 5.00 0.93
N THR A 155 17.49 5.82 -0.09
CA THR A 155 18.05 7.17 -0.21
C THR A 155 17.04 8.22 -0.66
N VAL A 156 15.82 7.80 -1.01
CA VAL A 156 14.77 8.67 -1.53
C VAL A 156 13.86 9.11 -0.39
N ASN A 157 13.46 10.39 -0.38
CA ASN A 157 12.48 10.96 0.56
C ASN A 157 12.71 10.61 2.04
N CYS A 158 13.97 10.53 2.46
CA CYS A 158 14.33 10.16 3.81
C CYS A 158 13.70 11.07 4.88
N ARG A 159 13.22 10.44 5.95
CA ARG A 159 12.73 11.06 7.17
C ARG A 159 13.56 10.56 8.34
N MET A 160 13.93 11.48 9.22
CA MET A 160 14.68 11.19 10.43
C MET A 160 14.03 11.94 11.59
N GLY A 161 14.06 11.34 12.77
CA GLY A 161 13.58 11.93 14.01
C GLY A 161 14.26 11.29 15.21
N SER A 162 14.04 11.87 16.38
CA SER A 162 14.68 11.48 17.64
C SER A 162 13.86 11.94 18.85
N GLY A 163 13.91 11.19 19.95
CA GLY A 163 13.46 11.65 21.27
C GLY A 163 11.95 11.82 21.46
N GLY A 164 11.12 10.97 20.83
CA GLY A 164 9.67 10.93 21.03
C GLY A 164 9.19 9.50 21.31
N LEU A 165 8.29 9.33 22.30
CA LEU A 165 7.75 7.99 22.63
C LEU A 165 7.08 7.34 21.41
N ASN A 166 6.31 8.13 20.66
CA ASN A 166 5.62 7.73 19.44
C ASN A 166 5.83 8.82 18.37
N ASP A 167 6.03 8.42 17.12
CA ASP A 167 6.08 9.33 15.97
C ASP A 167 5.22 8.80 14.81
N SER A 168 4.58 9.71 14.07
CA SER A 168 3.72 9.39 12.93
C SER A 168 4.25 10.07 11.69
N ILE A 169 4.74 9.27 10.74
CA ILE A 169 5.49 9.74 9.58
C ILE A 169 4.67 9.52 8.33
N ALA A 170 4.38 10.59 7.60
CA ALA A 170 3.85 10.47 6.24
C ALA A 170 4.95 9.94 5.31
N ILE A 171 4.68 8.79 4.68
CA ILE A 171 5.56 8.12 3.72
C ILE A 171 4.85 7.98 2.38
N ASN A 172 5.62 8.01 1.30
CA ASN A 172 5.13 7.72 -0.04
C ASN A 172 5.93 6.54 -0.60
N TRP A 173 5.47 5.99 -1.72
CA TRP A 173 6.21 5.00 -2.48
C TRP A 173 5.73 5.00 -3.92
N SER A 174 6.46 4.32 -4.78
CA SER A 174 6.11 4.19 -6.18
C SER A 174 6.47 2.81 -6.70
N SER A 175 6.18 2.54 -7.97
CA SER A 175 6.69 1.32 -8.62
C SER A 175 8.21 1.35 -8.81
N ALA A 176 8.85 2.52 -8.79
CA ALA A 176 10.29 2.66 -8.89
C ALA A 176 10.99 2.48 -7.54
N ASP A 177 10.36 2.98 -6.47
CA ASP A 177 10.82 2.90 -5.09
C ASP A 177 9.72 2.29 -4.24
N TYR A 178 9.63 0.96 -4.26
CA TYR A 178 8.55 0.16 -3.67
C TYR A 178 8.89 -0.41 -2.29
N LEU A 179 10.07 -0.12 -1.76
CA LEU A 179 10.51 -0.51 -0.42
C LEU A 179 10.54 0.72 0.48
N ILE A 180 10.04 0.57 1.71
CA ILE A 180 10.28 1.50 2.81
C ILE A 180 11.27 0.84 3.75
N GLY A 181 12.50 1.35 3.78
CA GLY A 181 13.54 0.86 4.66
C GLY A 181 13.55 1.62 5.97
N ILE A 182 13.57 0.91 7.10
CA ILE A 182 13.60 1.47 8.46
C ILE A 182 14.83 0.97 9.20
N THR A 183 15.55 1.89 9.85
CA THR A 183 16.68 1.59 10.76
C THR A 183 16.75 2.62 11.88
N ALA A 184 17.51 2.33 12.95
CA ALA A 184 17.86 3.31 13.97
C ALA A 184 19.35 3.69 13.85
N PRO A 185 19.69 4.90 13.36
CA PRO A 185 21.10 5.33 13.28
C PRO A 185 21.79 5.43 14.65
N THR A 186 21.04 5.61 15.73
CA THR A 186 21.54 5.68 17.11
C THR A 186 20.46 5.13 18.03
N GLY A 187 20.84 4.31 19.01
CA GLY A 187 19.89 3.65 19.91
C GLY A 187 19.11 2.56 19.20
N ASN A 188 17.82 2.48 19.48
CA ASN A 188 16.92 1.56 18.81
C ASN A 188 15.57 2.23 18.43
N VAL A 189 14.76 1.53 17.65
CA VAL A 189 13.39 1.92 17.29
C VAL A 189 12.54 0.69 17.07
N LEU A 190 11.27 0.75 17.43
CA LEU A 190 10.29 -0.26 17.04
C LEU A 190 9.44 0.30 15.90
N ILE A 191 9.22 -0.49 14.84
CA ILE A 191 8.11 -0.16 13.94
C ILE A 191 6.87 -0.35 14.77
N ALA A 192 6.16 0.75 15.07
CA ALA A 192 4.98 0.68 15.90
C ALA A 192 3.96 -0.25 15.25
N SER A 193 2.96 -0.59 16.03
CA SER A 193 1.85 -1.42 15.62
C SER A 193 1.28 -1.11 14.25
N SER A 194 1.41 0.06 13.59
CA SER A 194 0.74 0.22 12.30
C SER A 194 1.33 1.10 11.22
N ILE A 195 0.97 0.71 9.99
CA ILE A 195 0.89 1.61 8.84
C ILE A 195 -0.57 1.79 8.43
N VAL A 196 -0.98 3.06 8.30
CA VAL A 196 -2.33 3.47 7.93
C VAL A 196 -2.34 3.91 6.49
N VAL A 197 -3.13 3.23 5.65
CA VAL A 197 -3.29 3.57 4.23
C VAL A 197 -4.75 3.88 3.94
N THR A 198 -4.97 4.83 3.03
CA THR A 198 -6.33 5.17 2.58
C THR A 198 -6.36 4.97 1.07
N PRO A 199 -7.08 3.95 0.57
CA PRO A 199 -7.26 3.78 -0.86
C PRO A 199 -7.89 5.02 -1.49
N GLU A 200 -7.41 5.41 -2.67
CA GLU A 200 -8.03 6.53 -3.38
C GLU A 200 -9.51 6.21 -3.65
N PRO A 201 -10.44 7.15 -3.40
CA PRO A 201 -11.84 6.94 -3.74
C PRO A 201 -11.96 6.66 -5.25
N ALA A 202 -12.78 5.67 -5.65
CA ALA A 202 -13.04 5.41 -7.09
C ALA A 202 -13.73 6.57 -7.81
N THR A 203 -13.92 7.71 -7.15
CA THR A 203 -14.32 8.98 -7.73
C THR A 203 -13.45 9.38 -8.93
N PHE A 204 -12.15 9.06 -8.96
CA PHE A 204 -11.31 9.30 -10.16
C PHE A 204 -11.68 8.40 -11.33
N ALA A 205 -11.93 7.12 -11.08
CA ALA A 205 -12.39 6.19 -12.12
C ALA A 205 -13.79 6.59 -12.63
N LEU A 206 -14.68 7.01 -11.73
CA LEU A 206 -16.01 7.51 -12.07
C LEU A 206 -15.93 8.81 -12.87
N PHE A 207 -15.04 9.73 -12.48
CA PHE A 207 -14.81 10.99 -13.19
C PHE A 207 -14.26 10.73 -14.60
N GLY A 208 -13.26 9.84 -14.72
CA GLY A 208 -12.70 9.43 -16.01
C GLY A 208 -13.73 8.78 -16.92
N ALA A 209 -14.53 7.85 -16.39
CA ALA A 209 -15.62 7.21 -17.12
C ALA A 209 -16.71 8.23 -17.53
N GLY A 210 -17.06 9.16 -16.65
CA GLY A 210 -18.02 10.23 -16.92
C GLY A 210 -17.54 11.17 -18.03
N ALA A 211 -16.27 11.59 -18.00
CA ALA A 211 -15.68 12.45 -19.02
C ALA A 211 -15.60 11.75 -20.39
N ALA A 212 -15.19 10.48 -20.43
CA ALA A 212 -15.16 9.67 -21.65
C ALA A 212 -16.57 9.47 -22.23
N GLY A 213 -17.56 9.20 -21.38
CA GLY A 213 -18.96 9.10 -21.77
C GLY A 213 -19.49 10.38 -22.42
N LEU A 214 -19.17 11.56 -21.87
CA LEU A 214 -19.55 12.85 -22.43
C LEU A 214 -18.86 13.14 -23.77
N GLY A 215 -17.60 12.71 -23.95
CA GLY A 215 -16.86 12.82 -25.21
C GLY A 215 -17.50 12.04 -26.35
N LEU A 216 -18.00 10.83 -26.07
CA LEU A 216 -18.67 9.97 -27.06
C LEU A 216 -20.08 10.45 -27.44
N ILE A 217 -20.74 11.24 -26.59
CA ILE A 217 -22.06 11.84 -26.86
C ILE A 217 -21.95 13.02 -27.85
N ARG A 218 -20.75 13.58 -28.06
CA ARG A 218 -20.50 14.69 -29.00
C ARG A 218 -20.47 14.18 -30.45
N ARG A 219 -21.65 13.89 -31.02
CA ARG A 219 -21.83 13.51 -32.43
C ARG A 219 -21.22 14.53 -33.39
N PRO A 220 -20.50 14.11 -34.46
CA PRO A 220 -20.08 15.01 -35.52
C PRO A 220 -21.32 15.55 -36.25
N ARG A 221 -21.47 16.88 -36.29
CA ARG A 221 -22.43 17.55 -37.18
C ARG A 221 -22.05 17.22 -38.62
N ARG A 222 -22.80 16.33 -39.27
CA ARG A 222 -22.67 16.06 -40.70
C ARG A 222 -22.85 17.38 -41.47
N PHE A 223 -21.75 17.91 -42.02
CA PHE A 223 -21.80 18.92 -43.06
C PHE A 223 -22.51 18.32 -44.28
N ARG A 224 -23.80 18.63 -44.44
CA ARG A 224 -24.48 18.50 -45.73
C ARG A 224 -23.97 19.64 -46.62
N ARG A 225 -22.98 19.38 -47.46
CA ARG A 225 -22.79 20.21 -48.67
C ARG A 225 -23.72 19.67 -49.75
N ALA A 226 -24.62 20.54 -50.19
CA ALA A 226 -25.55 20.31 -51.27
C ALA A 226 -24.79 20.11 -52.60
N ALA A 227 -25.28 19.17 -53.40
CA ALA A 227 -24.85 18.97 -54.78
C ALA A 227 -25.31 20.14 -55.66
N LYS A 228 -24.47 20.49 -56.63
CA LYS A 228 -24.85 21.18 -57.86
C LYS A 228 -24.15 20.50 -59.02
#